data_AF-A0A1M7K0Q1-F1
#
_entry.id   AF-A0A1M7K0Q1-F1
#
_cell.length_a   1.000
_cell.length_b   1.000
_cell.length_c   1.000
_cell.angle_alpha   90.00
_cell.angle_beta   90.00
_cell.angle_gamma   90.00
#
_symmetry.space_group_name_H-M   'P 1'
#
loop_
_entity.id
_entity.type
_entity.pdbx_description
1 polymer ?
#
loop_
_entity_poly.entity_id
_entity_poly.type
_entity_poly.pdbx_seq_one_letter_code
_entity_poly.pdbx_strand_id
1 'polypeptide(L)'
;MKNIKMVSLAACMAWMLALMFFTSCSNDDASSVYTGAPVIESVSRSGYDADGKILPSTPVTIGDPKNYYIIHGKGFLSTQKVYFNDFDTYFRPTFVTDTDIVVLIDENTPYANASNQLKVVTAGGTATFDFKVAPPVPTFSGFNFINCAEGDEVTIKGKYFLDPIVTLAKTATEPAVPVTIISSTLEQIVVKIPANANYRNLAVTNISGTATSLEAIGTALYDDKLYGMEWGGPWSGKGVNFDFDGDAYQGNKSWQWTFNAWDGGNWGFNYDMTRYKAMRIAVKGSKNGQVNFSVNGGANYVIPVTTTWVYMEIPLSKLGNPASVTMLTFQESNNDGGNTVLFDDIGFVLK
;
A
#
# COMPACT_ATOMS: atom_id res chain seq x y z
N MET A 1 48.67 -57.73 -57.91
CA MET A 1 47.54 -57.25 -57.09
C MET A 1 48.00 -57.11 -55.62
N LYS A 2 48.35 -55.91 -55.12
CA LYS A 2 48.46 -55.60 -53.66
C LYS A 2 48.87 -54.13 -53.37
N ASN A 3 48.21 -53.12 -53.98
CA ASN A 3 48.55 -51.70 -53.73
C ASN A 3 47.38 -50.86 -53.19
N ILE A 4 46.50 -51.41 -52.32
CA ILE A 4 45.36 -50.66 -51.73
C ILE A 4 45.32 -50.77 -50.20
N LYS A 5 46.47 -50.72 -49.50
CA LYS A 5 46.44 -50.71 -48.01
C LYS A 5 47.32 -49.67 -47.32
N MET A 6 48.25 -48.99 -48.00
CA MET A 6 49.13 -48.01 -47.34
C MET A 6 48.72 -46.55 -47.50
N VAL A 7 47.96 -46.19 -48.54
CA VAL A 7 47.57 -44.78 -48.78
C VAL A 7 46.39 -44.35 -47.89
N SER A 8 45.59 -45.31 -47.41
CA SER A 8 44.42 -45.03 -46.55
C SER A 8 44.80 -44.67 -45.10
N LEU A 9 45.87 -45.25 -44.55
CA LEU A 9 46.22 -45.03 -43.14
C LEU A 9 46.94 -43.69 -42.92
N ALA A 10 47.82 -43.29 -43.86
CA ALA A 10 48.52 -42.00 -43.80
C ALA A 10 47.57 -40.81 -44.01
N ALA A 11 46.57 -40.95 -44.89
CA ALA A 11 45.54 -39.94 -45.10
C ALA A 11 44.62 -39.77 -43.88
N CYS A 12 44.24 -40.88 -43.22
CA CYS A 12 43.45 -40.82 -41.99
C CYS A 12 44.22 -40.25 -40.79
N MET A 13 45.55 -40.47 -40.71
CA MET A 13 46.38 -39.96 -39.62
C MET A 13 46.70 -38.46 -39.80
N ALA A 14 46.84 -37.99 -41.03
CA ALA A 14 46.96 -36.56 -41.34
C ALA A 14 45.64 -35.79 -41.10
N TRP A 15 44.49 -36.41 -41.34
CA TRP A 15 43.18 -35.83 -41.02
C TRP A 15 42.87 -35.80 -39.51
N MET A 16 43.32 -36.81 -38.74
CA MET A 16 43.22 -36.81 -37.28
C MET A 16 44.17 -35.80 -36.61
N LEU A 17 45.32 -35.51 -37.21
CA LEU A 17 46.26 -34.48 -36.71
C LEU A 17 45.77 -33.05 -37.00
N ALA A 18 44.99 -32.84 -38.06
CA ALA A 18 44.40 -31.55 -38.41
C ALA A 18 43.23 -31.15 -37.49
N LEU A 19 42.57 -32.11 -36.84
CA LEU A 19 41.51 -31.88 -35.86
C LEU A 19 42.04 -31.51 -34.46
N MET A 20 43.35 -31.65 -34.21
CA MET A 20 43.98 -31.24 -32.95
C MET A 20 44.38 -29.76 -32.91
N PHE A 21 44.22 -29.02 -34.01
CA PHE A 21 44.51 -27.57 -34.06
C PHE A 21 43.29 -26.66 -33.78
N PHE A 22 42.18 -27.21 -33.30
CA PHE A 22 41.01 -26.44 -32.83
C PHE A 22 40.65 -26.73 -31.37
N THR A 23 41.64 -26.77 -30.48
CA THR A 23 41.39 -26.52 -29.06
C THR A 23 42.37 -25.51 -28.50
N SER A 24 41.94 -24.26 -28.50
CA SER A 24 42.20 -23.38 -27.38
C SER A 24 41.11 -22.32 -27.44
N CYS A 25 40.09 -22.44 -26.59
CA CYS A 25 39.51 -21.23 -26.04
C CYS A 25 40.71 -20.44 -25.52
N SER A 26 40.96 -19.25 -26.06
CA SER A 26 41.83 -18.33 -25.35
C SER A 26 41.22 -18.21 -23.96
N ASN A 27 41.95 -18.69 -22.96
CA ASN A 27 41.72 -18.25 -21.59
C ASN A 27 42.19 -16.79 -21.57
N ASP A 28 41.44 -15.91 -22.24
CA ASP A 28 41.52 -14.46 -22.07
C ASP A 28 40.83 -14.10 -20.74
N ASP A 29 41.19 -14.83 -19.67
CA ASP A 29 40.93 -14.44 -18.28
C ASP A 29 41.99 -13.45 -17.79
N ALA A 30 42.79 -12.90 -18.70
CA ALA A 30 43.52 -11.66 -18.48
C ALA A 30 42.61 -10.45 -18.70
N SER A 31 41.32 -10.54 -18.32
CA SER A 31 40.68 -9.34 -17.76
C SER A 31 41.57 -8.92 -16.60
N SER A 32 42.24 -7.78 -16.73
CA SER A 32 43.12 -7.22 -15.72
C SER A 32 42.37 -7.13 -14.40
N VAL A 33 42.52 -8.16 -13.55
CA VAL A 33 41.86 -8.23 -12.25
C VAL A 33 42.23 -6.97 -11.49
N TYR A 34 41.24 -6.18 -11.13
CA TYR A 34 41.50 -4.94 -10.43
C TYR A 34 42.01 -5.25 -9.03
N THR A 35 43.26 -4.85 -8.74
CA THR A 35 43.94 -5.15 -7.47
C THR A 35 43.82 -4.01 -6.44
N GLY A 36 43.06 -2.95 -6.75
CA GLY A 36 42.85 -1.80 -5.85
C GLY A 36 41.70 -2.02 -4.88
N ALA A 37 41.44 -1.01 -4.04
CA ALA A 37 40.24 -0.98 -3.19
C ALA A 37 38.98 -0.88 -4.08
N PRO A 38 37.88 -1.58 -3.73
CA PRO A 38 36.69 -1.62 -4.58
C PRO A 38 36.10 -0.23 -4.81
N VAL A 39 35.46 -0.03 -5.96
CA VAL A 39 34.83 1.24 -6.34
C VAL A 39 33.44 0.96 -6.88
N ILE A 40 32.44 1.72 -6.42
CA ILE A 40 31.10 1.73 -6.99
C ILE A 40 31.00 2.96 -7.91
N GLU A 41 30.74 2.73 -9.20
CA GLU A 41 30.61 3.77 -10.21
C GLU A 41 29.15 4.14 -10.46
N SER A 42 28.24 3.15 -10.44
CA SER A 42 26.81 3.39 -10.53
C SER A 42 25.99 2.22 -9.99
N VAL A 43 24.71 2.48 -9.74
CA VAL A 43 23.72 1.43 -9.46
C VAL A 43 22.60 1.59 -10.48
N SER A 44 22.13 0.50 -11.07
CA SER A 44 21.01 0.53 -12.02
C SER A 44 20.01 -0.58 -11.71
N ARG A 45 18.75 -0.39 -12.09
CA ARG A 45 17.70 -1.40 -11.86
C ARG A 45 17.88 -2.57 -12.83
N SER A 46 17.64 -3.78 -12.34
CA SER A 46 17.71 -5.02 -13.12
C SER A 46 16.34 -5.71 -13.15
N GLY A 47 15.96 -6.23 -14.32
CA GLY A 47 14.70 -6.93 -14.52
C GLY A 47 14.01 -6.55 -15.82
N TYR A 48 12.71 -6.81 -15.87
CA TYR A 48 11.85 -6.56 -17.02
C TYR A 48 10.72 -5.60 -16.62
N ASP A 49 10.26 -4.79 -17.57
CA ASP A 49 9.03 -4.03 -17.42
C ASP A 49 7.79 -4.93 -17.59
N ALA A 50 6.60 -4.32 -17.47
CA ALA A 50 5.32 -5.02 -17.58
C ALA A 50 5.09 -5.66 -18.96
N ASP A 51 5.76 -5.16 -20.01
CA ASP A 51 5.67 -5.66 -21.38
C ASP A 51 6.75 -6.72 -21.67
N GLY A 52 7.55 -7.10 -20.67
CA GLY A 52 8.59 -8.12 -20.78
C GLY A 52 9.88 -7.62 -21.45
N LYS A 53 10.06 -6.31 -21.57
CA LYS A 53 11.31 -5.71 -22.07
C LYS A 53 12.28 -5.45 -20.94
N ILE A 54 13.57 -5.67 -21.19
CA ILE A 54 14.63 -5.42 -20.21
C ILE A 54 14.61 -3.93 -19.81
N LEU A 55 14.65 -3.69 -18.49
CA LEU A 55 14.76 -2.34 -17.95
C LEU A 55 16.09 -1.70 -18.41
N PRO A 56 16.07 -0.42 -18.80
CA PRO A 56 17.30 0.25 -19.20
C PRO A 56 18.26 0.35 -18.01
N SER A 57 19.56 0.15 -18.25
CA SER A 57 20.63 0.33 -17.25
C SER A 57 20.91 1.81 -16.96
N THR A 58 19.86 2.55 -16.64
CA THR A 58 19.97 3.97 -16.25
C THR A 58 20.41 4.03 -14.79
N PRO A 59 21.46 4.79 -14.45
CA PRO A 59 21.88 4.97 -13.07
C PRO A 59 20.77 5.54 -12.18
N VAL A 60 20.64 4.99 -10.98
CA VAL A 60 19.70 5.41 -9.95
C VAL A 60 20.40 5.52 -8.60
N THR A 61 19.88 6.39 -7.73
CA THR A 61 20.37 6.59 -6.36
C THR A 61 19.29 6.23 -5.32
N ILE A 62 18.21 5.60 -5.77
CA ILE A 62 17.09 5.14 -4.94
C ILE A 62 16.71 3.72 -5.39
N GLY A 63 16.48 2.82 -4.45
CA GLY A 63 16.06 1.46 -4.73
C GLY A 63 14.87 1.00 -3.91
N ASP A 64 14.00 0.20 -4.53
CA ASP A 64 12.85 -0.41 -3.91
C ASP A 64 13.22 -1.79 -3.35
N PRO A 65 12.82 -2.13 -2.11
CA PRO A 65 12.91 -3.50 -1.62
C PRO A 65 12.24 -4.51 -2.56
N LYS A 66 12.69 -5.76 -2.52
CA LYS A 66 12.21 -6.87 -3.39
C LYS A 66 12.49 -6.68 -4.89
N ASN A 67 13.38 -5.75 -5.26
CA ASN A 67 13.80 -5.56 -6.64
C ASN A 67 15.30 -5.81 -6.80
N TYR A 68 15.69 -6.33 -7.97
CA TYR A 68 17.09 -6.55 -8.31
C TYR A 68 17.73 -5.26 -8.83
N TYR A 69 18.98 -5.05 -8.43
CA TYR A 69 19.84 -3.96 -8.88
C TYR A 69 21.19 -4.51 -9.30
N ILE A 70 21.81 -3.83 -10.27
CA ILE A 70 23.19 -4.04 -10.69
C ILE A 70 24.02 -2.92 -10.06
N ILE A 71 24.96 -3.30 -9.20
CA ILE A 71 26.00 -2.42 -8.69
C ILE A 71 27.17 -2.53 -9.65
N HIS A 72 27.45 -1.47 -10.40
CA HIS A 72 28.51 -1.42 -11.40
C HIS A 72 29.73 -0.66 -10.87
N GLY A 73 30.93 -1.17 -11.16
CA GLY A 73 32.17 -0.62 -10.64
C GLY A 73 33.39 -1.51 -10.90
N LYS A 74 34.28 -1.62 -9.91
CA LYS A 74 35.57 -2.33 -10.02
C LYS A 74 35.94 -3.02 -8.71
N GLY A 75 36.62 -4.17 -8.80
CA GLY A 75 37.20 -4.88 -7.67
C GLY A 75 36.21 -5.74 -6.88
N PHE A 76 35.14 -6.22 -7.52
CA PHE A 76 34.06 -6.93 -6.83
C PHE A 76 34.24 -8.45 -6.72
N LEU A 77 35.22 -9.08 -7.37
CA LEU A 77 35.41 -10.54 -7.35
C LEU A 77 35.54 -11.13 -5.94
N SER A 78 36.06 -10.37 -4.98
CA SER A 78 36.25 -10.79 -3.59
C SER A 78 35.18 -10.25 -2.63
N THR A 79 33.99 -9.91 -3.14
CA THR A 79 32.87 -9.41 -2.32
C THR A 79 32.50 -10.41 -1.23
N GLN A 80 32.46 -9.92 0.01
CA GLN A 80 32.10 -10.67 1.21
C GLN A 80 30.74 -10.25 1.74
N LYS A 81 30.41 -8.96 1.66
CA LYS A 81 29.17 -8.37 2.19
C LYS A 81 28.69 -7.22 1.32
N VAL A 82 27.37 -7.11 1.20
CA VAL A 82 26.70 -5.95 0.61
C VAL A 82 25.70 -5.44 1.64
N TYR A 83 25.79 -4.16 1.98
CA TYR A 83 24.87 -3.53 2.92
C TYR A 83 24.09 -2.43 2.22
N PHE A 84 22.79 -2.39 2.46
CA PHE A 84 21.96 -1.22 2.21
C PHE A 84 21.53 -0.68 3.56
N ASN A 85 21.79 0.58 3.87
CA ASN A 85 21.38 1.18 5.13
C ASN A 85 21.88 0.40 6.37
N ASP A 86 23.12 -0.08 6.30
CA ASP A 86 23.78 -0.96 7.29
C ASP A 86 23.13 -2.33 7.52
N PHE A 87 22.07 -2.65 6.76
CA PHE A 87 21.45 -3.97 6.75
C PHE A 87 22.20 -4.92 5.81
N ASP A 88 22.72 -6.02 6.36
CA ASP A 88 23.45 -7.05 5.61
C ASP A 88 22.50 -7.77 4.64
N THR A 89 22.69 -7.51 3.36
CA THR A 89 21.85 -8.01 2.28
C THR A 89 22.54 -9.18 1.61
N TYR A 90 21.84 -10.31 1.54
CA TYR A 90 22.35 -11.48 0.84
C TYR A 90 22.49 -11.22 -0.67
N PHE A 91 23.63 -11.61 -1.22
CA PHE A 91 23.86 -11.67 -2.66
C PHE A 91 24.30 -13.09 -3.05
N ARG A 92 24.04 -13.47 -4.30
CA ARG A 92 24.49 -14.77 -4.83
C ARG A 92 25.91 -14.60 -5.37
N PRO A 93 26.90 -15.37 -4.91
CA PRO A 93 28.27 -15.23 -5.41
C PRO A 93 28.41 -15.47 -6.93
N THR A 94 27.54 -16.30 -7.52
CA THR A 94 27.51 -16.53 -8.97
C THR A 94 27.02 -15.33 -9.79
N PHE A 95 26.49 -14.29 -9.14
CA PHE A 95 26.03 -13.04 -9.75
C PHE A 95 27.04 -11.90 -9.56
N VAL A 96 28.27 -12.23 -9.19
CA VAL A 96 29.37 -11.29 -8.99
C VAL A 96 30.42 -11.51 -10.07
N THR A 97 30.76 -10.44 -10.77
CA THR A 97 31.96 -10.33 -11.63
C THR A 97 32.93 -9.33 -10.99
N ASP A 98 34.04 -9.00 -11.65
CA ASP A 98 34.92 -7.94 -11.14
C ASP A 98 34.28 -6.55 -11.23
N THR A 99 33.30 -6.39 -12.12
CA THR A 99 32.69 -5.11 -12.47
C THR A 99 31.26 -4.97 -11.99
N ASP A 100 30.55 -6.08 -11.73
CA ASP A 100 29.12 -6.05 -11.48
C ASP A 100 28.73 -7.00 -10.34
N ILE A 101 27.81 -6.53 -9.49
CA ILE A 101 27.11 -7.34 -8.50
C ILE A 101 25.62 -7.21 -8.79
N VAL A 102 24.96 -8.33 -9.10
CA VAL A 102 23.49 -8.37 -9.14
C VAL A 102 22.95 -8.79 -7.78
N VAL A 103 22.24 -7.87 -7.12
CA VAL A 103 21.73 -8.05 -5.75
C VAL A 103 20.25 -7.68 -5.65
N LEU A 104 19.52 -8.41 -4.81
CA LEU A 104 18.12 -8.10 -4.46
C LEU A 104 18.13 -7.27 -3.18
N ILE A 105 17.51 -6.09 -3.16
CA ILE A 105 17.34 -5.33 -1.91
C ILE A 105 16.36 -6.10 -1.01
N ASP A 106 16.77 -6.42 0.21
CA ASP A 106 15.95 -7.20 1.15
C ASP A 106 14.70 -6.43 1.59
N GLU A 107 13.59 -7.13 1.80
CA GLU A 107 12.33 -6.53 2.24
C GLU A 107 12.40 -5.88 3.62
N ASN A 108 13.33 -6.34 4.46
CA ASN A 108 13.54 -5.84 5.82
C ASN A 108 14.57 -4.70 5.87
N THR A 109 15.08 -4.25 4.72
CA THR A 109 16.04 -3.16 4.66
C THR A 109 15.41 -1.89 5.23
N PRO A 110 15.98 -1.28 6.28
CA PRO A 110 15.43 -0.07 6.87
C PRO A 110 15.41 1.08 5.86
N TYR A 111 14.32 1.84 5.81
CA TYR A 111 14.20 3.05 4.97
C TYR A 111 14.11 4.34 5.80
N ALA A 112 13.79 4.25 7.09
CA ALA A 112 13.65 5.38 8.00
C ALA A 112 14.83 5.43 8.99
N ASN A 113 15.29 6.63 9.34
CA ASN A 113 16.45 6.86 10.22
C ASN A 113 17.68 6.03 9.83
N ALA A 114 17.87 5.86 8.52
CA ALA A 114 18.88 5.01 7.93
C ALA A 114 20.09 5.81 7.42
N SER A 115 21.23 5.13 7.22
CA SER A 115 22.46 5.77 6.72
C SER A 115 22.35 6.29 5.28
N ASN A 116 21.38 5.82 4.49
CA ASN A 116 21.22 6.17 3.08
C ASN A 116 22.46 5.84 2.24
N GLN A 117 23.09 4.70 2.56
CA GLN A 117 24.31 4.24 1.92
C GLN A 117 24.20 2.79 1.45
N LEU A 118 24.71 2.55 0.25
CA LEU A 118 25.14 1.24 -0.21
C LEU A 118 26.62 1.06 0.15
N LYS A 119 26.97 -0.10 0.70
CA LYS A 119 28.34 -0.46 1.07
C LYS A 119 28.68 -1.86 0.59
N VAL A 120 29.78 -1.99 -0.16
CA VAL A 120 30.31 -3.28 -0.63
C VAL A 120 31.63 -3.54 0.08
N VAL A 121 31.70 -4.62 0.85
CA VAL A 121 32.92 -5.05 1.54
C VAL A 121 33.54 -6.21 0.77
N THR A 122 34.81 -6.07 0.44
CA THR A 122 35.63 -7.05 -0.28
C THR A 122 36.86 -7.40 0.55
N ALA A 123 37.65 -8.38 0.13
CA ALA A 123 38.94 -8.67 0.77
C ALA A 123 39.94 -7.49 0.64
N GLY A 124 39.80 -6.67 -0.41
CA GLY A 124 40.67 -5.52 -0.70
C GLY A 124 40.24 -4.20 -0.06
N GLY A 125 39.12 -4.17 0.67
CA GLY A 125 38.59 -2.97 1.33
C GLY A 125 37.09 -2.79 1.14
N THR A 126 36.61 -1.57 1.40
CA THR A 126 35.18 -1.23 1.40
C THR A 126 34.91 -0.07 0.45
N ALA A 127 33.89 -0.22 -0.40
CA ALA A 127 33.33 0.86 -1.22
C ALA A 127 32.02 1.33 -0.60
N THR A 128 31.75 2.64 -0.66
CA THR A 128 30.49 3.25 -0.22
C THR A 128 29.92 4.10 -1.34
N PHE A 129 28.60 4.14 -1.46
CA PHE A 129 27.87 4.90 -2.47
C PHE A 129 26.57 5.46 -1.87
N ASP A 130 26.25 6.71 -2.15
CA ASP A 130 25.02 7.34 -1.66
C ASP A 130 23.82 6.72 -2.37
N PHE A 131 23.02 5.96 -1.61
CA PHE A 131 21.91 5.19 -2.13
C PHE A 131 20.80 5.09 -1.10
N LYS A 132 19.62 5.62 -1.43
CA LYS A 132 18.46 5.56 -0.56
C LYS A 132 17.65 4.30 -0.84
N VAL A 133 17.02 3.77 0.19
CA VAL A 133 16.02 2.71 0.05
C VAL A 133 14.65 3.34 0.23
N ALA A 134 13.79 3.15 -0.77
CA ALA A 134 12.46 3.74 -0.77
C ALA A 134 11.56 3.06 0.27
N PRO A 135 10.71 3.81 0.99
CA PRO A 135 9.65 3.23 1.80
C PRO A 135 8.62 2.54 0.88
N PRO A 136 7.75 1.66 1.38
CA PRO A 136 6.56 1.25 0.64
C PRO A 136 5.65 2.46 0.33
N VAL A 137 4.74 2.30 -0.64
CA VAL A 137 3.66 3.27 -0.87
C VAL A 137 2.87 3.45 0.43
N PRO A 138 2.51 4.68 0.84
CA PRO A 138 1.75 4.90 2.06
C PRO A 138 0.47 4.05 2.10
N THR A 139 0.01 3.72 3.30
CA THR A 139 -1.38 3.30 3.50
C THR A 139 -2.13 4.42 4.21
N PHE A 140 -3.43 4.52 3.93
CA PHE A 140 -4.33 5.46 4.58
C PHE A 140 -5.47 4.65 5.19
N SER A 141 -5.46 4.46 6.51
CA SER A 141 -6.47 3.64 7.18
C SER A 141 -7.66 4.43 7.70
N GLY A 142 -7.51 5.74 7.88
CA GLY A 142 -8.58 6.63 8.34
C GLY A 142 -8.02 7.93 8.87
N PHE A 143 -8.91 8.88 9.14
CA PHE A 143 -8.57 10.13 9.80
C PHE A 143 -9.71 10.56 10.71
N ASN A 144 -9.37 11.22 11.82
CA ASN A 144 -10.35 11.63 12.81
C ASN A 144 -10.20 13.13 13.13
N PHE A 145 -11.26 13.94 13.07
CA PHE A 145 -12.65 13.61 12.68
C PHE A 145 -12.93 13.94 11.20
N ILE A 146 -13.80 13.14 10.57
CA ILE A 146 -14.21 13.26 9.17
C ILE A 146 -14.92 14.59 8.94
N ASN A 147 -15.74 15.04 9.89
CA ASN A 147 -16.47 16.30 9.80
C ASN A 147 -15.65 17.52 10.29
N CYS A 148 -14.33 17.49 10.09
CA CYS A 148 -13.44 18.60 10.41
C CYS A 148 -13.75 19.86 9.60
N ALA A 149 -13.54 21.00 10.23
CA ALA A 149 -13.64 22.32 9.67
C ALA A 149 -12.26 22.93 9.42
N GLU A 150 -12.23 24.07 8.73
CA GLU A 150 -11.01 24.85 8.56
C GLU A 150 -10.38 25.18 9.92
N GLY A 151 -9.07 24.98 10.00
CA GLY A 151 -8.27 25.26 11.20
C GLY A 151 -8.18 24.11 12.20
N ASP A 152 -9.02 23.08 12.08
CA ASP A 152 -8.98 21.90 12.94
C ASP A 152 -7.67 21.12 12.76
N GLU A 153 -7.20 20.54 13.86
CA GLU A 153 -6.09 19.59 13.85
C GLU A 153 -6.65 18.17 13.73
N VAL A 154 -6.33 17.51 12.61
CA VAL A 154 -6.83 16.18 12.28
C VAL A 154 -5.69 15.19 12.31
N THR A 155 -5.97 14.04 12.92
CA THR A 155 -5.03 12.91 12.95
C THR A 155 -5.34 11.95 11.81
N ILE A 156 -4.40 11.79 10.88
CA ILE A 156 -4.38 10.76 9.84
C ILE A 156 -3.64 9.53 10.37
N LYS A 157 -4.25 8.34 10.23
CA LYS A 157 -3.68 7.04 10.59
C LYS A 157 -3.33 6.26 9.32
N GLY A 158 -2.21 5.54 9.34
CA GLY A 158 -1.76 4.74 8.21
C GLY A 158 -0.39 4.11 8.45
N LYS A 159 0.37 3.89 7.38
CA LYS A 159 1.74 3.35 7.43
C LYS A 159 2.60 3.99 6.34
N TYR A 160 3.92 3.90 6.54
CA TYR A 160 4.96 4.31 5.58
C TYR A 160 5.02 5.82 5.31
N PHE A 161 4.67 6.62 6.31
CA PHE A 161 4.74 8.09 6.25
C PHE A 161 6.17 8.62 6.49
N LEU A 162 7.12 8.14 5.68
CA LEU A 162 8.46 8.73 5.63
C LEU A 162 8.42 9.99 4.75
N ASP A 163 8.90 11.11 5.29
CA ASP A 163 8.92 12.43 4.65
C ASP A 163 7.61 12.76 3.91
N PRO A 164 6.45 12.70 4.59
CA PRO A 164 5.15 12.75 3.93
C PRO A 164 4.83 14.16 3.43
N ILE A 165 4.10 14.22 2.32
CA ILE A 165 3.40 15.41 1.83
C ILE A 165 1.90 15.12 1.91
N VAL A 166 1.14 16.02 2.54
CA VAL A 166 -0.32 15.91 2.62
C VAL A 166 -0.98 16.96 1.74
N THR A 167 -2.02 16.56 1.01
CA THR A 167 -2.83 17.44 0.17
C THR A 167 -4.31 17.12 0.29
N LEU A 168 -5.17 18.08 -0.04
CA LEU A 168 -6.51 17.77 -0.53
C LEU A 168 -6.36 17.21 -1.94
N ALA A 169 -6.85 15.98 -2.16
CA ALA A 169 -6.63 15.22 -3.38
C ALA A 169 -7.23 15.91 -4.60
N LYS A 170 -6.48 16.02 -5.70
CA LYS A 170 -6.95 16.57 -6.98
C LYS A 170 -8.23 15.86 -7.44
N THR A 171 -9.23 16.63 -7.87
CA THR A 171 -10.45 16.12 -8.49
C THR A 171 -10.47 16.48 -9.99
N ALA A 172 -11.52 16.11 -10.71
CA ALA A 172 -11.70 16.51 -12.10
C ALA A 172 -11.83 18.04 -12.27
N THR A 173 -12.37 18.73 -11.25
CA THR A 173 -12.70 20.16 -11.29
C THR A 173 -11.82 21.02 -10.39
N GLU A 174 -11.09 20.42 -9.45
CA GLU A 174 -10.30 21.15 -8.45
C GLU A 174 -8.86 20.62 -8.37
N PRO A 175 -7.85 21.50 -8.34
CA PRO A 175 -6.45 21.08 -8.21
C PRO A 175 -6.16 20.53 -6.81
N ALA A 176 -5.05 19.81 -6.67
CA ALA A 176 -4.54 19.44 -5.35
C ALA A 176 -4.18 20.70 -4.55
N VAL A 177 -4.51 20.71 -3.26
CA VAL A 177 -4.21 21.84 -2.35
C VAL A 177 -3.31 21.34 -1.23
N PRO A 178 -2.13 21.93 -1.01
CA PRO A 178 -1.26 21.55 0.11
C PRO A 178 -1.97 21.68 1.47
N VAL A 179 -1.75 20.70 2.33
CA VAL A 179 -2.24 20.68 3.72
C VAL A 179 -1.04 20.77 4.64
N THR A 180 -1.10 21.66 5.64
CA THR A 180 0.01 21.88 6.57
C THR A 180 0.14 20.70 7.53
N ILE A 181 1.33 20.11 7.59
CA ILE A 181 1.68 19.06 8.57
C ILE A 181 2.20 19.73 9.84
N ILE A 182 1.64 19.34 10.98
CA ILE A 182 2.06 19.78 12.32
C ILE A 182 3.11 18.82 12.87
N SER A 183 2.85 17.51 12.73
CA SER A 183 3.78 16.44 13.13
C SER A 183 3.54 15.18 12.32
N SER A 184 4.56 14.32 12.23
CA SER A 184 4.46 13.02 11.56
C SER A 184 5.36 11.97 12.20
N THR A 185 4.84 10.76 12.31
CA THR A 185 5.58 9.51 12.52
C THR A 185 5.37 8.62 11.29
N LEU A 186 5.92 7.40 11.26
CA LEU A 186 5.68 6.47 10.16
C LEU A 186 4.23 5.94 10.07
N GLU A 187 3.43 6.11 11.12
CA GLU A 187 2.07 5.54 11.22
C GLU A 187 0.99 6.61 11.48
N GLN A 188 1.39 7.84 11.82
CA GLN A 188 0.45 8.91 12.14
C GLN A 188 0.95 10.26 11.61
N ILE A 189 0.04 11.06 11.07
CA ILE A 189 0.30 12.47 10.72
C ILE A 189 -0.76 13.34 11.38
N VAL A 190 -0.34 14.43 12.03
CA VAL A 190 -1.25 15.48 12.49
C VAL A 190 -1.17 16.64 11.50
N VAL A 191 -2.31 17.03 10.95
CA VAL A 191 -2.42 18.10 9.94
C VAL A 191 -3.37 19.20 10.38
N LYS A 192 -3.17 20.40 9.84
CA LYS A 192 -4.12 21.52 9.97
C LYS A 192 -4.97 21.65 8.73
N ILE A 193 -6.28 21.51 8.86
CA ILE A 193 -7.21 21.52 7.74
C ILE A 193 -7.30 22.93 7.13
N PRO A 194 -7.10 23.10 5.81
CA PRO A 194 -7.21 24.39 5.15
C PRO A 194 -8.66 24.77 4.84
N ALA A 195 -8.87 26.02 4.41
CA ALA A 195 -10.15 26.48 3.87
C ALA A 195 -10.63 25.59 2.70
N ASN A 196 -11.95 25.52 2.50
CA ASN A 196 -12.59 24.80 1.40
C ASN A 196 -12.24 23.30 1.32
N ALA A 197 -11.99 22.67 2.47
CA ALA A 197 -11.68 21.24 2.55
C ALA A 197 -12.92 20.33 2.45
N ASN A 198 -14.12 20.87 2.71
CA ASN A 198 -15.36 20.10 2.63
C ASN A 198 -15.54 19.41 1.27
N TYR A 199 -15.98 18.16 1.32
CA TYR A 199 -16.18 17.29 0.17
C TYR A 199 -14.91 16.99 -0.62
N ARG A 200 -13.75 17.01 0.05
CA ARG A 200 -12.48 16.59 -0.53
C ARG A 200 -11.83 15.49 0.30
N ASN A 201 -11.14 14.59 -0.38
CA ASN A 201 -10.35 13.54 0.26
C ASN A 201 -8.97 14.08 0.65
N LEU A 202 -8.40 13.54 1.72
CA LEU A 202 -7.01 13.76 2.09
C LEU A 202 -6.13 12.76 1.34
N ALA A 203 -4.98 13.20 0.85
CA ALA A 203 -4.00 12.35 0.22
C ALA A 203 -2.64 12.53 0.88
N VAL A 204 -1.99 11.42 1.21
CA VAL A 204 -0.64 11.35 1.77
C VAL A 204 0.29 10.75 0.73
N THR A 205 1.38 11.46 0.44
CA THR A 205 2.39 11.06 -0.55
C THR A 205 3.74 10.93 0.11
N ASN A 206 4.47 9.85 -0.19
CA ASN A 206 5.92 9.77 0.01
C ASN A 206 6.60 9.62 -1.36
N ILE A 207 7.92 9.40 -1.39
CA ILE A 207 8.66 9.26 -2.66
C ILE A 207 8.22 8.08 -3.53
N SER A 208 7.53 7.10 -2.96
CA SER A 208 7.12 5.85 -3.63
C SER A 208 5.69 5.91 -4.17
N GLY A 209 4.87 6.83 -3.68
CA GLY A 209 3.51 7.01 -4.20
C GLY A 209 2.57 7.69 -3.22
N THR A 210 1.27 7.63 -3.54
CA THR A 210 0.21 8.35 -2.84
C THR A 210 -0.88 7.37 -2.38
N ALA A 211 -1.34 7.53 -1.14
CA ALA A 211 -2.58 6.97 -0.65
C ALA A 211 -3.61 8.08 -0.41
N THR A 212 -4.87 7.83 -0.75
CA THR A 212 -5.98 8.77 -0.58
C THR A 212 -6.98 8.18 0.39
N SER A 213 -7.58 9.01 1.25
CA SER A 213 -8.65 8.60 2.16
C SER A 213 -9.84 8.06 1.38
N LEU A 214 -10.52 7.06 1.94
CA LEU A 214 -11.80 6.60 1.39
C LEU A 214 -12.88 7.67 1.63
N GLU A 215 -12.83 8.29 2.81
CA GLU A 215 -13.77 9.29 3.26
C GLU A 215 -13.38 10.69 2.77
N ALA A 216 -14.34 11.43 2.25
CA ALA A 216 -14.18 12.86 2.02
C ALA A 216 -14.57 13.63 3.29
N ILE A 217 -13.91 14.76 3.52
CA ILE A 217 -14.20 15.64 4.66
C ILE A 217 -15.67 16.09 4.62
N GLY A 218 -16.35 16.07 5.77
CA GLY A 218 -17.73 16.54 5.90
C GLY A 218 -18.80 15.56 5.39
N THR A 219 -18.47 14.27 5.26
CA THR A 219 -19.39 13.25 4.71
C THR A 219 -19.87 12.21 5.73
N ALA A 220 -19.53 12.34 7.01
CA ALA A 220 -19.93 11.40 8.04
C ALA A 220 -21.29 11.76 8.66
N LEU A 221 -22.15 10.76 8.79
CA LEU A 221 -23.31 10.74 9.69
C LEU A 221 -22.91 10.22 11.08
N TYR A 222 -21.96 9.29 11.15
CA TYR A 222 -21.39 8.80 12.40
C TYR A 222 -19.86 8.72 12.26
N ASP A 223 -19.16 9.36 13.19
CA ASP A 223 -17.69 9.30 13.38
C ASP A 223 -17.37 9.76 14.80
N ASP A 224 -17.05 8.81 15.68
CA ASP A 224 -16.98 8.93 17.15
C ASP A 224 -18.26 9.41 17.87
N LYS A 225 -19.20 9.98 17.12
CA LYS A 225 -20.52 10.46 17.54
C LYS A 225 -21.45 10.56 16.33
N LEU A 226 -22.75 10.63 16.58
CA LEU A 226 -23.76 10.83 15.55
C LEU A 226 -23.92 12.31 15.21
N TYR A 227 -23.95 12.65 13.92
CA TYR A 227 -24.06 14.00 13.38
C TYR A 227 -25.39 14.20 12.63
N GLY A 228 -26.03 15.34 12.89
CA GLY A 228 -27.22 15.78 12.15
C GLY A 228 -28.49 14.96 12.42
N MET A 229 -28.51 14.12 13.46
CA MET A 229 -29.73 13.44 13.90
C MET A 229 -30.71 14.47 14.46
N GLU A 230 -31.93 14.50 13.94
CA GLU A 230 -32.99 15.42 14.38
C GLU A 230 -33.96 14.75 15.37
N TRP A 231 -34.21 13.45 15.17
CA TRP A 231 -35.11 12.65 16.00
C TRP A 231 -34.79 11.16 15.82
N GLY A 232 -35.37 10.31 16.65
CA GLY A 232 -35.31 8.86 16.45
C GLY A 232 -34.85 8.07 17.66
N GLY A 233 -34.73 6.78 17.45
CA GLY A 233 -34.43 5.78 18.45
C GLY A 233 -35.06 4.42 18.10
N PRO A 234 -34.83 3.42 18.95
CA PRO A 234 -35.47 2.11 18.81
C PRO A 234 -36.99 2.23 19.00
N TRP A 235 -37.77 1.64 18.09
CA TRP A 235 -39.21 1.39 18.34
C TRP A 235 -39.41 0.09 19.14
N SER A 236 -38.44 -0.83 19.07
CA SER A 236 -38.31 -2.01 19.92
C SER A 236 -36.84 -2.25 20.23
N GLY A 237 -36.58 -2.81 21.41
CA GLY A 237 -35.23 -3.08 21.91
C GLY A 237 -34.71 -2.01 22.86
N LYS A 238 -33.63 -2.35 23.57
CA LYS A 238 -32.87 -1.45 24.47
C LYS A 238 -31.39 -1.57 24.12
N GLY A 239 -30.57 -0.65 24.61
CA GLY A 239 -29.10 -0.78 24.53
C GLY A 239 -28.46 -0.19 23.28
N VAL A 240 -29.00 0.93 22.76
CA VAL A 240 -28.28 1.76 21.78
C VAL A 240 -27.25 2.61 22.52
N ASN A 241 -25.98 2.48 22.14
CA ASN A 241 -24.87 3.25 22.68
C ASN A 241 -24.06 3.85 21.52
N PHE A 242 -24.09 5.18 21.37
CA PHE A 242 -23.31 5.90 20.36
C PHE A 242 -21.87 6.20 20.79
N ASP A 243 -21.53 5.93 22.04
CA ASP A 243 -20.24 6.28 22.66
C ASP A 243 -19.43 5.02 23.04
N PHE A 244 -19.65 3.88 22.37
CA PHE A 244 -18.92 2.65 22.69
C PHE A 244 -17.46 2.74 22.24
N ASP A 245 -16.53 2.57 23.17
CA ASP A 245 -15.08 2.76 23.00
C ASP A 245 -14.28 1.44 23.00
N GLY A 246 -14.96 0.29 22.95
CA GLY A 246 -14.31 -1.02 23.00
C GLY A 246 -13.77 -1.53 21.66
N ASP A 247 -14.29 -1.03 20.54
CA ASP A 247 -13.87 -1.38 19.17
C ASP A 247 -14.45 -0.35 18.19
N ALA A 248 -13.66 0.03 17.18
CA ALA A 248 -14.03 0.99 16.16
C ALA A 248 -13.35 0.64 14.83
N TYR A 249 -14.03 0.92 13.72
CA TYR A 249 -13.48 0.85 12.37
C TYR A 249 -12.73 2.13 12.02
N GLN A 250 -13.33 3.27 12.37
CA GLN A 250 -12.84 4.63 12.12
C GLN A 250 -12.90 5.43 13.43
N GLY A 251 -11.96 6.35 13.61
CA GLY A 251 -11.87 7.11 14.86
C GLY A 251 -11.45 6.23 16.05
N ASN A 252 -12.23 6.30 17.13
CA ASN A 252 -12.00 5.66 18.43
C ASN A 252 -13.28 5.05 19.04
N LYS A 253 -14.47 5.40 18.56
CA LYS A 253 -15.75 4.89 19.07
C LYS A 253 -16.64 4.39 17.93
N SER A 254 -17.51 3.44 18.24
CA SER A 254 -18.55 2.96 17.34
C SER A 254 -19.94 3.02 17.96
N TRP A 255 -20.96 2.94 17.12
CA TRP A 255 -22.34 2.78 17.55
C TRP A 255 -22.60 1.30 17.84
N GLN A 256 -22.73 0.96 19.12
CA GLN A 256 -23.12 -0.37 19.56
C GLN A 256 -24.63 -0.52 19.76
N TRP A 257 -25.19 -1.64 19.32
CA TRP A 257 -26.54 -2.03 19.65
C TRP A 257 -26.75 -3.55 19.72
N THR A 258 -27.30 -4.03 20.83
CA THR A 258 -27.75 -5.42 20.97
C THR A 258 -29.19 -5.58 20.50
N PHE A 259 -29.38 -6.26 19.36
CA PHE A 259 -30.69 -6.60 18.83
C PHE A 259 -31.27 -7.84 19.50
N ASN A 260 -32.49 -7.78 20.01
CA ASN A 260 -33.34 -8.96 20.17
C ASN A 260 -34.04 -9.30 18.87
N ALA A 261 -34.75 -10.44 18.85
CA ALA A 261 -35.57 -10.80 17.71
C ALA A 261 -36.58 -9.70 17.38
N TRP A 262 -36.63 -9.28 16.12
CA TRP A 262 -37.50 -8.24 15.57
C TRP A 262 -37.26 -6.81 16.07
N ASP A 263 -36.18 -6.58 16.83
CA ASP A 263 -35.83 -5.23 17.27
C ASP A 263 -35.48 -4.33 16.08
N GLY A 264 -35.76 -3.05 16.23
CA GLY A 264 -35.45 -2.07 15.19
C GLY A 264 -35.74 -0.63 15.60
N GLY A 265 -35.22 0.30 14.81
CA GLY A 265 -35.18 1.72 15.15
C GLY A 265 -35.07 2.61 13.92
N ASN A 266 -35.55 3.84 14.07
CA ASN A 266 -35.50 4.88 13.04
C ASN A 266 -34.66 6.04 13.53
N TRP A 267 -33.82 6.60 12.68
CA TRP A 267 -33.02 7.80 12.93
C TRP A 267 -33.31 8.85 11.86
N GLY A 268 -33.85 9.97 12.30
CA GLY A 268 -34.24 11.09 11.47
C GLY A 268 -33.08 12.01 11.13
N PHE A 269 -32.99 12.43 9.88
CA PHE A 269 -31.98 13.35 9.38
C PHE A 269 -32.58 14.34 8.38
N ASN A 270 -31.75 15.25 7.87
CA ASN A 270 -32.12 16.14 6.77
C ASN A 270 -30.90 16.39 5.87
N TYR A 271 -30.59 15.42 5.00
CA TYR A 271 -29.49 15.53 4.04
C TYR A 271 -29.98 15.49 2.59
N ASP A 272 -29.41 16.35 1.76
CA ASP A 272 -29.56 16.31 0.30
C ASP A 272 -28.60 15.29 -0.33
N MET A 273 -29.12 14.46 -1.24
CA MET A 273 -28.33 13.39 -1.88
C MET A 273 -27.76 13.79 -3.24
N THR A 274 -27.90 15.05 -3.66
CA THR A 274 -27.49 15.50 -5.01
C THR A 274 -25.99 15.30 -5.26
N ARG A 275 -25.14 15.34 -4.23
CA ARG A 275 -23.68 15.19 -4.35
C ARG A 275 -23.18 13.75 -4.23
N TYR A 276 -24.04 12.81 -3.84
CA TYR A 276 -23.63 11.49 -3.43
C TYR A 276 -24.12 10.40 -4.40
N LYS A 277 -23.38 9.29 -4.47
CA LYS A 277 -23.72 8.11 -5.28
C LYS A 277 -24.02 6.87 -4.45
N ALA A 278 -23.64 6.88 -3.18
CA ALA A 278 -23.83 5.77 -2.25
C ALA A 278 -23.87 6.29 -0.80
N MET A 279 -24.41 5.45 0.08
CA MET A 279 -24.13 5.53 1.51
C MET A 279 -23.02 4.55 1.84
N ARG A 280 -22.16 4.87 2.80
CA ARG A 280 -21.15 3.95 3.33
C ARG A 280 -21.44 3.60 4.78
N ILE A 281 -21.01 2.41 5.16
CA ILE A 281 -21.14 1.87 6.52
C ILE A 281 -20.13 0.74 6.75
N ALA A 282 -19.54 0.70 7.93
CA ALA A 282 -18.80 -0.43 8.46
C ALA A 282 -19.61 -1.14 9.54
N VAL A 283 -19.70 -2.47 9.49
CA VAL A 283 -20.48 -3.27 10.44
C VAL A 283 -19.71 -4.47 10.96
N LYS A 284 -19.83 -4.75 12.26
CA LYS A 284 -19.28 -5.93 12.92
C LYS A 284 -20.28 -6.46 13.95
N GLY A 285 -20.40 -7.77 14.11
CA GLY A 285 -21.26 -8.39 15.13
C GLY A 285 -20.49 -9.28 16.10
N SER A 286 -21.12 -9.61 17.23
CA SER A 286 -20.61 -10.65 18.13
C SER A 286 -20.75 -12.06 17.54
N LYS A 287 -21.64 -12.23 16.55
CA LYS A 287 -21.81 -13.45 15.74
C LYS A 287 -22.23 -13.09 14.32
N ASN A 288 -22.11 -14.04 13.40
CA ASN A 288 -22.62 -13.90 12.03
C ASN A 288 -24.14 -13.71 12.03
N GLY A 289 -24.63 -12.85 11.15
CA GLY A 289 -26.05 -12.53 11.04
C GLY A 289 -26.32 -11.50 9.95
N GLN A 290 -27.46 -10.82 10.03
CA GLN A 290 -27.84 -9.79 9.08
C GLN A 290 -28.63 -8.68 9.78
N VAL A 291 -28.58 -7.46 9.22
CA VAL A 291 -29.41 -6.33 9.64
C VAL A 291 -30.08 -5.75 8.40
N ASN A 292 -31.40 -5.62 8.44
CA ASN A 292 -32.16 -4.89 7.43
C ASN A 292 -31.89 -3.40 7.57
N PHE A 293 -31.58 -2.77 6.44
CA PHE A 293 -31.31 -1.35 6.34
C PHE A 293 -32.15 -0.74 5.24
N SER A 294 -32.82 0.38 5.55
CA SER A 294 -33.52 1.15 4.52
C SER A 294 -33.40 2.65 4.76
N VAL A 295 -33.61 3.40 3.69
CA VAL A 295 -33.63 4.87 3.70
C VAL A 295 -35.05 5.32 3.40
N ASN A 296 -35.58 6.24 4.22
CA ASN A 296 -36.91 6.85 4.09
C ASN A 296 -38.06 5.83 3.99
N GLY A 297 -37.92 4.65 4.60
CA GLY A 297 -38.89 3.56 4.49
C GLY A 297 -38.99 2.95 3.09
N GLY A 298 -37.96 3.15 2.26
CA GLY A 298 -37.86 2.67 0.89
C GLY A 298 -37.40 1.20 0.79
N ALA A 299 -36.63 0.91 -0.25
CA ALA A 299 -36.16 -0.45 -0.51
C ALA A 299 -35.29 -0.98 0.65
N ASN A 300 -35.55 -2.23 1.06
CA ASN A 300 -34.76 -2.90 2.08
C ASN A 300 -33.46 -3.46 1.48
N TYR A 301 -32.34 -3.10 2.10
CA TYR A 301 -31.02 -3.63 1.83
C TYR A 301 -30.57 -4.49 3.02
N VAL A 302 -30.16 -5.73 2.76
CA VAL A 302 -29.71 -6.65 3.80
C VAL A 302 -28.20 -6.49 4.00
N ILE A 303 -27.80 -5.93 5.14
CA ILE A 303 -26.41 -5.80 5.55
C ILE A 303 -25.94 -7.15 6.13
N PRO A 304 -24.89 -7.77 5.57
CA PRO A 304 -24.25 -8.91 6.21
C PRO A 304 -23.49 -8.48 7.47
N VAL A 305 -23.68 -9.22 8.56
CA VAL A 305 -22.94 -9.02 9.82
C VAL A 305 -22.01 -10.21 10.02
N THR A 306 -20.73 -9.94 10.30
CA THR A 306 -19.72 -10.96 10.60
C THR A 306 -18.96 -10.61 11.88
N THR A 307 -18.16 -11.56 12.39
CA THR A 307 -17.30 -11.31 13.56
C THR A 307 -16.07 -10.45 13.27
N THR A 308 -15.89 -10.02 12.02
CA THR A 308 -14.90 -9.03 11.59
C THR A 308 -15.59 -7.82 10.97
N TRP A 309 -14.94 -6.66 10.97
CA TRP A 309 -15.48 -5.47 10.31
C TRP A 309 -15.68 -5.72 8.80
N VAL A 310 -16.87 -5.39 8.33
CA VAL A 310 -17.24 -5.40 6.91
C VAL A 310 -17.60 -3.98 6.52
N TYR A 311 -16.78 -3.37 5.66
CA TYR A 311 -17.06 -2.09 5.05
C TYR A 311 -17.87 -2.27 3.77
N MET A 312 -18.82 -1.38 3.52
CA MET A 312 -19.65 -1.39 2.32
C MET A 312 -19.95 0.03 1.85
N GLU A 313 -19.90 0.23 0.53
CA GLU A 313 -20.60 1.33 -0.13
C GLU A 313 -21.89 0.77 -0.75
N ILE A 314 -23.05 1.20 -0.27
CA ILE A 314 -24.36 0.81 -0.75
C ILE A 314 -24.83 1.83 -1.79
N PRO A 315 -24.88 1.48 -3.09
CA PRO A 315 -25.30 2.40 -4.13
C PRO A 315 -26.74 2.88 -3.90
N LEU A 316 -27.03 4.15 -4.20
CA LEU A 316 -28.38 4.71 -4.00
C LEU A 316 -29.46 3.93 -4.77
N SER A 317 -29.12 3.31 -5.89
CA SER A 317 -30.02 2.44 -6.65
C SER A 317 -30.50 1.22 -5.88
N LYS A 318 -29.75 0.77 -4.87
CA LYS A 318 -30.16 -0.32 -3.96
C LYS A 318 -31.04 0.17 -2.80
N LEU A 319 -31.09 1.48 -2.57
CA LEU A 319 -31.84 2.15 -1.51
C LEU A 319 -33.08 2.89 -2.03
N GLY A 320 -33.48 2.65 -3.29
CA GLY A 320 -34.64 3.27 -3.92
C GLY A 320 -34.37 4.63 -4.59
N ASN A 321 -33.10 4.96 -4.86
CA ASN A 321 -32.65 6.24 -5.42
C ASN A 321 -33.16 7.47 -4.64
N PRO A 322 -32.94 7.54 -3.32
CA PRO A 322 -33.43 8.66 -2.51
C PRO A 322 -32.76 9.96 -2.94
N ALA A 323 -33.57 11.01 -3.14
CA ALA A 323 -33.08 12.38 -3.40
C ALA A 323 -32.64 13.10 -2.10
N SER A 324 -33.10 12.62 -0.95
CA SER A 324 -32.73 13.10 0.37
C SER A 324 -32.70 11.93 1.37
N VAL A 325 -31.99 12.09 2.48
CA VAL A 325 -32.08 11.17 3.63
C VAL A 325 -32.80 11.89 4.75
N THR A 326 -34.02 11.44 5.02
CA THR A 326 -34.86 11.92 6.12
C THR A 326 -34.98 10.89 7.25
N MET A 327 -34.72 9.62 6.96
CA MET A 327 -34.78 8.55 7.94
C MET A 327 -33.87 7.39 7.53
N LEU A 328 -33.07 6.90 8.48
CA LEU A 328 -32.39 5.61 8.40
C LEU A 328 -33.08 4.61 9.31
N THR A 329 -33.30 3.41 8.80
CA THR A 329 -33.99 2.34 9.51
C THR A 329 -33.05 1.15 9.63
N PHE A 330 -32.82 0.66 10.84
CA PHE A 330 -32.09 -0.58 11.10
C PHE A 330 -33.01 -1.57 11.83
N GLN A 331 -33.05 -2.82 11.37
CA GLN A 331 -33.93 -3.84 11.93
C GLN A 331 -33.31 -5.24 11.90
N GLU A 332 -33.48 -6.00 12.97
CA GLU A 332 -33.31 -7.45 12.98
C GLU A 332 -34.55 -8.11 12.37
N SER A 333 -34.38 -9.00 11.39
CA SER A 333 -35.50 -9.61 10.66
C SER A 333 -35.44 -11.12 10.51
N ASN A 334 -34.42 -11.76 11.06
CA ASN A 334 -34.23 -13.21 10.92
C ASN A 334 -34.67 -13.96 12.19
N ASN A 335 -35.14 -13.25 13.22
CA ASN A 335 -35.51 -13.80 14.51
C ASN A 335 -34.32 -14.50 15.21
N ASP A 336 -33.08 -14.10 14.88
CA ASP A 336 -31.86 -14.70 15.40
C ASP A 336 -31.52 -14.19 16.80
N GLY A 337 -31.89 -12.93 17.09
CA GLY A 337 -31.75 -12.22 18.37
C GLY A 337 -30.36 -12.29 19.03
N GLY A 338 -30.15 -11.50 20.09
CA GLY A 338 -28.94 -11.53 20.91
C GLY A 338 -27.63 -11.23 20.17
N ASN A 339 -27.67 -10.59 18.99
CA ASN A 339 -26.46 -10.15 18.30
C ASN A 339 -26.15 -8.70 18.71
N THR A 340 -24.97 -8.48 19.26
CA THR A 340 -24.46 -7.13 19.49
C THR A 340 -23.73 -6.69 18.24
N VAL A 341 -24.30 -5.70 17.56
CA VAL A 341 -23.79 -5.16 16.31
C VAL A 341 -23.18 -3.79 16.58
N LEU A 342 -21.99 -3.59 16.04
CA LEU A 342 -21.29 -2.33 15.96
C LEU A 342 -21.46 -1.75 14.56
N PHE A 343 -21.83 -0.49 14.48
CA PHE A 343 -21.91 0.30 13.26
C PHE A 343 -20.92 1.45 13.38
N ASP A 344 -20.20 1.72 12.31
CA ASP A 344 -19.21 2.79 12.26
C ASP A 344 -19.02 3.30 10.83
N ASP A 345 -18.33 4.43 10.66
CA ASP A 345 -18.16 5.17 9.40
C ASP A 345 -19.46 5.23 8.57
N ILE A 346 -20.57 5.55 9.25
CA ILE A 346 -21.86 5.77 8.57
C ILE A 346 -21.74 7.11 7.88
N GLY A 347 -21.94 7.16 6.57
CA GLY A 347 -21.78 8.41 5.84
C GLY A 347 -22.16 8.30 4.38
N PHE A 348 -21.64 9.23 3.58
CA PHE A 348 -21.94 9.35 2.17
C PHE A 348 -20.69 9.27 1.30
N VAL A 349 -20.86 8.76 0.09
CA VAL A 349 -19.80 8.66 -0.93
C VAL A 349 -20.09 9.66 -2.04
N LEU A 350 -19.13 10.53 -2.34
CA LEU A 350 -19.23 11.53 -3.40
C LEU A 350 -19.35 10.87 -4.79
N LYS A 351 -20.04 11.55 -5.72
CA LYS A 351 -20.18 11.12 -7.11
C LYS A 351 -18.84 10.94 -7.80
#